data_AF-A0A7C7XFG1-F1
#
_entry.id   AF-A0A7C7XFG1-F1
#
_cell.length_a   1.000
_cell.length_b   1.000
_cell.length_c   1.000
_cell.angle_alpha   90.00
_cell.angle_beta   90.00
_cell.angle_gamma   90.00
#
_symmetry.space_group_name_H-M   'P 1'
#
loop_
_entity.id
_entity.type
_entity.pdbx_description
1 polymer ?
#
loop_
_entity_poly.entity_id
_entity_poly.type
_entity_poly.pdbx_seq_one_letter_code
_entity_poly.pdbx_strand_id
1 'polypeptide(L)'
;DIVFVGEAPGKSEDLRGKPFVGTAGKKLDEALENSGLTRDQVYITNIVKCRPPKNRIPNDKEKMMCSDYLENELSIINPKIICLMGNTAYGSILNGKCVSKNHGKIIDKDKRMYFISYHPAATIYNPKLGKIFKNDIKKLAKIIRKGD
;
A
#
# COMPACT_ATOMS: atom_id res chain seq x y z
N ASP A 1 -10.43 9.38 -2.29
CA ASP A 1 -10.21 9.41 -0.82
C ASP A 1 -9.06 8.58 -0.29
N ILE A 2 -8.70 7.45 -0.92
CA ILE A 2 -7.68 6.53 -0.40
C ILE A 2 -6.54 6.37 -1.41
N VAL A 3 -5.31 6.39 -0.90
CA VAL A 3 -4.13 5.96 -1.65
C VAL A 3 -3.52 4.74 -0.95
N PHE A 4 -3.24 3.67 -1.70
CA PHE A 4 -2.49 2.51 -1.26
C PHE A 4 -1.04 2.61 -1.75
N VAL A 5 -0.08 2.48 -0.85
CA VAL A 5 1.36 2.58 -1.16
C VAL A 5 2.05 1.26 -0.83
N GLY A 6 2.55 0.60 -1.88
CA GLY A 6 3.39 -0.61 -1.78
C GLY A 6 4.89 -0.31 -1.87
N GLU A 7 5.68 -1.35 -2.06
CA GLU A 7 7.15 -1.26 -2.12
C GLU A 7 7.67 -0.81 -3.50
N ALA A 8 7.43 -1.63 -4.52
CA ALA A 8 8.00 -1.48 -5.86
C ALA A 8 7.18 -2.28 -6.89
N PRO A 9 7.29 -1.99 -8.19
CA PRO A 9 6.78 -2.87 -9.25
C PRO A 9 7.42 -4.26 -9.19
N GLY A 10 6.61 -5.30 -9.41
CA GLY A 10 7.08 -6.65 -9.70
C GLY A 10 7.23 -6.88 -11.20
N LYS A 11 7.51 -8.15 -11.60
CA LYS A 11 7.71 -8.52 -13.01
C LYS A 11 6.52 -8.16 -13.89
N SER A 12 5.30 -8.43 -13.43
CA SER A 12 4.09 -8.20 -14.22
C SER A 12 3.77 -6.71 -14.34
N GLU A 13 4.03 -5.96 -13.28
CA GLU A 13 3.84 -4.51 -13.24
C GLU A 13 4.80 -3.80 -14.20
N ASP A 14 6.07 -4.20 -14.18
CA ASP A 14 7.14 -3.70 -15.05
C ASP A 14 6.81 -3.92 -16.54
N LEU A 15 6.33 -5.13 -16.90
CA LEU A 15 5.95 -5.46 -18.27
C LEU A 15 4.69 -4.74 -18.76
N ARG A 16 3.76 -4.40 -17.85
CA ARG A 16 2.44 -3.85 -18.20
C ARG A 16 2.30 -2.36 -17.94
N GLY A 17 3.26 -1.74 -17.27
CA GLY A 17 3.21 -0.34 -16.85
C GLY A 17 2.07 -0.02 -15.88
N LYS A 18 1.54 -1.02 -15.16
CA LYS A 18 0.40 -0.84 -14.22
C LYS A 18 0.76 -1.42 -12.85
N PRO A 19 0.53 -0.68 -11.76
CA PRO A 19 0.85 -1.15 -10.41
C PRO A 19 -0.09 -2.30 -10.00
N PHE A 20 0.41 -3.25 -9.20
CA PHE A 20 -0.40 -4.32 -8.60
C PHE A 20 -1.29 -5.08 -9.61
N VAL A 21 -0.70 -5.63 -10.67
CA VAL A 21 -1.40 -6.46 -11.68
C VAL A 21 -0.95 -7.92 -11.69
N GLY A 22 0.07 -8.26 -10.90
CA GLY A 22 0.52 -9.62 -10.64
C GLY A 22 -0.25 -10.30 -9.51
N THR A 23 0.32 -11.37 -8.95
CA THR A 23 -0.32 -12.18 -7.90
C THR A 23 -0.65 -11.39 -6.63
N ALA A 24 0.25 -10.49 -6.21
CA ALA A 24 0.00 -9.60 -5.08
C ALA A 24 -1.15 -8.62 -5.38
N GLY A 25 -1.25 -8.15 -6.62
CA GLY A 25 -2.36 -7.33 -7.11
C GLY A 25 -3.70 -8.01 -6.98
N LYS A 26 -3.80 -9.27 -7.43
CA LYS A 26 -5.03 -10.07 -7.27
C LYS A 26 -5.46 -10.20 -5.81
N LYS A 27 -4.50 -10.34 -4.87
CA LYS A 27 -4.82 -10.39 -3.43
C LYS A 27 -5.31 -9.06 -2.88
N LEU A 28 -4.81 -7.95 -3.41
CA LEU A 28 -5.34 -6.62 -3.11
C LEU A 28 -6.76 -6.45 -3.67
N ASP A 29 -6.98 -6.83 -4.93
CA ASP A 29 -8.31 -6.76 -5.58
C ASP A 29 -9.35 -7.56 -4.79
N GLU A 30 -9.04 -8.82 -4.45
CA GLU A 30 -9.90 -9.63 -3.59
C GLU A 30 -10.22 -8.92 -2.26
N ALA A 31 -9.24 -8.26 -1.63
CA ALA A 31 -9.45 -7.59 -0.35
C ALA A 31 -10.29 -6.32 -0.46
N LEU A 32 -10.14 -5.56 -1.56
CA LEU A 32 -10.97 -4.40 -1.88
C LEU A 32 -12.42 -4.82 -2.13
N GLU A 33 -12.65 -5.81 -3.00
CA GLU A 33 -13.99 -6.33 -3.27
C GLU A 33 -14.67 -6.81 -1.97
N ASN A 34 -13.93 -7.52 -1.13
CA ASN A 34 -14.42 -8.00 0.17
C ASN A 34 -14.79 -6.86 1.13
N SER A 35 -14.22 -5.66 0.99
CA SER A 35 -14.56 -4.50 1.82
C SER A 35 -15.70 -3.66 1.21
N GLY A 36 -16.17 -4.01 0.01
CA GLY A 36 -17.11 -3.21 -0.76
C GLY A 36 -16.47 -1.94 -1.32
N LEU A 37 -15.16 -1.98 -1.57
CA LEU A 37 -14.44 -0.99 -2.37
C LEU A 37 -14.17 -1.60 -3.75
N THR A 38 -14.06 -0.74 -4.76
CA THR A 38 -13.62 -1.14 -6.10
C THR A 38 -12.26 -0.51 -6.42
N ARG A 39 -11.55 -1.09 -7.40
CA ARG A 39 -10.21 -0.65 -7.75
C ARG A 39 -10.18 0.78 -8.33
N ASP A 40 -11.24 1.19 -9.02
CA ASP A 40 -11.43 2.52 -9.58
C ASP A 40 -11.74 3.59 -8.51
N GLN A 41 -12.15 3.19 -7.31
CA GLN A 41 -12.39 4.11 -6.18
C GLN A 41 -11.10 4.46 -5.41
N VAL A 42 -9.98 3.82 -5.74
CA VAL A 42 -8.72 3.95 -4.99
C VAL A 42 -7.56 4.23 -5.92
N TYR A 43 -6.57 4.96 -5.42
CA TYR A 43 -5.29 5.08 -6.12
C TYR A 43 -4.29 4.09 -5.53
N ILE A 44 -3.51 3.42 -6.37
CA ILE A 44 -2.52 2.43 -5.95
C ILE A 44 -1.17 2.80 -6.56
N THR A 45 -0.15 2.92 -5.73
CA THR A 45 1.21 3.31 -6.11
C THR A 45 2.25 2.58 -5.26
N ASN A 46 3.52 2.90 -5.46
CA ASN A 46 4.67 2.32 -4.75
C ASN A 46 5.67 3.40 -4.31
N ILE A 47 6.51 3.06 -3.33
CA ILE A 47 7.65 3.89 -2.90
C ILE A 47 8.62 4.13 -4.05
N VAL A 48 9.02 3.09 -4.78
CA VAL A 48 9.83 3.24 -6.00
C VAL A 48 8.99 2.94 -7.24
N LYS A 49 9.29 3.61 -8.35
CA LYS A 49 8.52 3.52 -9.60
C LYS A 49 9.06 2.49 -10.61
N CYS A 50 10.26 1.98 -10.37
CA CYS A 50 10.92 1.00 -11.22
C CYS A 50 11.13 -0.31 -10.48
N ARG A 51 11.05 -1.43 -11.20
CA ARG A 51 11.30 -2.76 -10.66
C ARG A 51 12.77 -2.95 -10.30
N PRO A 52 13.12 -3.25 -9.03
CA PRO A 52 14.49 -3.55 -8.67
C PRO A 52 14.96 -4.89 -9.28
N PRO A 53 16.26 -5.07 -9.56
CA PRO A 53 16.80 -6.33 -10.07
C PRO A 53 16.37 -7.52 -9.19
N LYS A 54 15.86 -8.58 -9.82
CA LYS A 54 15.36 -9.79 -9.15
C LYS A 54 14.26 -9.53 -8.08
N ASN A 55 13.53 -8.41 -8.17
CA ASN A 55 12.52 -7.99 -7.17
C ASN A 55 13.09 -7.83 -5.75
N ARG A 56 14.36 -7.44 -5.60
CA ARG A 56 14.91 -7.12 -4.27
C ARG A 56 14.22 -5.90 -3.68
N ILE A 57 14.36 -5.74 -2.36
CA ILE A 57 13.94 -4.50 -1.68
C ILE A 57 14.75 -3.33 -2.25
N PRO A 58 14.12 -2.17 -2.55
CA PRO A 58 14.84 -0.98 -2.98
C PRO A 58 15.73 -0.45 -1.86
N ASN A 59 16.92 0.03 -2.21
CA ASN A 59 17.83 0.68 -1.27
C ASN A 59 17.42 2.14 -1.02
N ASP A 60 18.06 2.80 -0.05
CA ASP A 60 17.65 4.15 0.35
C ASP A 60 17.92 5.20 -0.73
N LYS A 61 18.98 5.02 -1.54
CA LYS A 61 19.24 5.88 -2.69
C LYS A 61 18.13 5.76 -3.74
N GLU A 62 17.63 4.56 -4.01
CA GLU A 62 16.52 4.34 -4.95
C GLU A 62 15.19 4.93 -4.45
N LYS A 63 14.94 4.85 -3.14
CA LYS A 63 13.76 5.46 -2.50
C LYS A 63 13.82 6.98 -2.60
N MET A 64 14.96 7.58 -2.25
CA MET A 64 15.21 9.03 -2.40
C MET A 64 15.14 9.45 -3.88
N MET A 65 15.66 8.62 -4.77
CA MET A 65 15.37 8.52 -6.21
C MET A 65 13.95 8.91 -6.63
N CYS A 66 13.01 8.30 -5.94
CA CYS A 66 11.61 8.26 -6.33
C CYS A 66 10.70 9.10 -5.43
N SER A 67 11.23 9.74 -4.37
CA SER A 67 10.41 10.43 -3.35
C SER A 67 9.54 11.50 -3.99
N ASP A 68 10.12 12.32 -4.86
CA ASP A 68 9.45 13.46 -5.47
C ASP A 68 8.23 13.01 -6.31
N TYR A 69 8.32 11.86 -6.98
CA TYR A 69 7.18 11.31 -7.72
C TYR A 69 6.03 10.95 -6.79
N LEU A 70 6.32 10.28 -5.67
CA LEU A 70 5.30 9.90 -4.70
C LEU A 70 4.72 11.12 -3.99
N GLU A 71 5.56 12.09 -3.63
CA GLU A 71 5.10 13.34 -3.01
C GLU A 71 4.18 14.12 -3.95
N ASN A 72 4.54 14.21 -5.24
CA ASN A 72 3.71 14.83 -6.26
C ASN A 72 2.37 14.10 -6.45
N GLU A 73 2.38 12.77 -6.55
CA GLU A 73 1.15 11.96 -6.59
C GLU A 73 0.22 12.26 -5.40
N LEU A 74 0.77 12.25 -4.18
CA LEU A 74 0.00 12.49 -2.95
C LEU A 74 -0.46 13.95 -2.83
N SER A 75 0.31 14.90 -3.36
CA SER A 75 -0.06 16.32 -3.41
C SER A 75 -1.24 16.55 -4.34
N ILE A 76 -1.20 15.99 -5.55
CA ILE A 76 -2.26 16.11 -6.56
C ILE A 76 -3.55 15.44 -6.08
N ILE A 77 -3.45 14.22 -5.55
CA ILE A 77 -4.61 13.44 -5.12
C ILE A 77 -5.20 13.97 -3.82
N ASN A 78 -4.35 14.52 -2.94
CA ASN A 78 -4.70 14.98 -1.59
C ASN A 78 -5.62 13.99 -0.84
N PRO A 79 -5.18 12.73 -0.63
CA PRO A 79 -6.05 11.69 -0.08
C PRO A 79 -6.40 11.94 1.40
N LYS A 80 -7.61 11.55 1.81
CA LYS A 80 -8.01 11.54 3.22
C LYS A 80 -7.17 10.55 4.02
N ILE A 81 -6.91 9.35 3.48
CA ILE A 81 -6.12 8.30 4.13
C ILE A 81 -5.11 7.68 3.16
N ILE A 82 -3.90 7.43 3.65
CA ILE A 82 -2.84 6.70 2.95
C ILE A 82 -2.62 5.34 3.62
N CYS A 83 -2.92 4.26 2.92
CA CYS A 83 -2.68 2.89 3.39
C CYS A 83 -1.25 2.44 3.04
N LEU A 84 -0.38 2.32 4.05
CA LEU A 84 1.00 1.88 3.93
C LEU A 84 1.08 0.36 4.01
N MET A 85 1.41 -0.29 2.89
CA MET A 85 1.45 -1.74 2.78
C MET A 85 2.89 -2.27 2.91
N GLY A 86 3.17 -2.95 4.02
CA GLY A 86 4.47 -3.56 4.28
C GLY A 86 5.50 -2.64 4.94
N ASN A 87 6.61 -3.23 5.37
CA ASN A 87 7.64 -2.51 6.14
C ASN A 87 8.33 -1.43 5.32
N THR A 88 8.49 -1.60 4.00
CA THR A 88 9.14 -0.60 3.16
C THR A 88 8.32 0.68 3.08
N ALA A 89 7.02 0.58 2.76
CA ALA A 89 6.13 1.75 2.74
C ALA A 89 5.99 2.40 4.13
N TYR A 90 5.83 1.58 5.19
CA TYR A 90 5.71 2.09 6.56
C TYR A 90 7.00 2.78 7.04
N GLY A 91 8.15 2.19 6.74
CA GLY A 91 9.46 2.74 7.09
C GLY A 91 9.78 4.01 6.33
N SER A 92 9.53 4.04 5.02
CA SER A 92 9.85 5.18 4.17
C SER A 92 9.06 6.44 4.52
N ILE A 93 7.80 6.31 4.93
CA ILE A 93 6.92 7.47 5.17
C ILE A 93 6.86 7.85 6.64
N LEU A 94 6.84 6.88 7.56
CA LEU A 94 6.64 7.13 8.99
C LEU A 94 7.83 6.74 9.87
N ASN A 95 8.96 6.34 9.28
CA ASN A 95 10.09 5.75 10.01
C ASN A 95 9.66 4.56 10.90
N GLY A 96 8.58 3.89 10.51
CA GLY A 96 7.96 2.80 11.23
C GLY A 96 8.68 1.46 11.05
N LYS A 97 8.50 0.57 12.03
CA LYS A 97 9.04 -0.81 11.99
C LYS A 97 7.97 -1.81 12.42
N CYS A 98 8.16 -3.07 12.03
CA CYS A 98 7.35 -4.20 12.47
C CYS A 98 5.85 -4.02 12.16
N VAL A 99 5.47 -4.08 10.88
CA VAL A 99 4.05 -4.09 10.46
C VAL A 99 3.23 -5.12 11.24
N SER A 100 3.83 -6.26 11.62
CA SER A 100 3.14 -7.28 12.40
C SER A 100 2.60 -6.83 13.75
N LYS A 101 3.19 -5.79 14.36
CA LYS A 101 2.73 -5.20 15.63
C LYS A 101 1.81 -3.99 15.44
N ASN A 102 1.74 -3.46 14.22
CA ASN A 102 1.16 -2.15 13.95
C ASN A 102 0.05 -2.16 12.89
N HIS A 103 -0.15 -3.27 12.17
CA HIS A 103 -1.23 -3.37 11.20
C HIS A 103 -2.61 -3.11 11.83
N GLY A 104 -3.53 -2.57 11.04
CA GLY A 104 -4.87 -2.23 11.48
C GLY A 104 -4.96 -0.96 12.33
N LYS A 105 -3.85 -0.25 12.57
CA LYS A 105 -3.82 1.03 13.29
C LYS A 105 -3.85 2.21 12.31
N ILE A 106 -4.39 3.33 12.80
CA ILE A 106 -4.27 4.65 12.17
C ILE A 106 -3.24 5.45 12.94
N ILE A 107 -2.41 6.19 12.20
CA ILE A 107 -1.50 7.20 12.70
C ILE A 107 -1.91 8.52 12.06
N ASP A 108 -2.19 9.53 12.88
CA ASP A 108 -2.32 10.92 12.41
C ASP A 108 -0.94 11.56 12.47
N LYS A 109 -0.50 12.12 11.34
CA LYS A 109 0.75 12.87 11.26
C LYS A 109 0.66 13.92 10.15
N ASP A 110 1.10 15.15 10.44
CA ASP A 110 1.14 16.25 9.47
C ASP A 110 -0.21 16.49 8.77
N LYS A 111 -1.31 16.40 9.54
CA LYS A 111 -2.70 16.52 9.06
C LYS A 111 -3.09 15.47 8.01
N ARG A 112 -2.39 14.34 7.97
CA ARG A 112 -2.69 13.19 7.12
C ARG A 112 -2.87 11.95 7.98
N MET A 113 -3.87 11.15 7.64
CA MET A 113 -4.10 9.86 8.28
C MET A 113 -3.40 8.74 7.50
N TYR A 114 -2.65 7.93 8.22
CA TYR A 114 -1.95 6.77 7.67
C TYR A 114 -2.48 5.49 8.28
N PHE A 115 -2.90 4.55 7.43
CA PHE A 115 -3.34 3.23 7.87
C PHE A 115 -2.25 2.20 7.57
N ILE A 116 -1.88 1.39 8.56
CA ILE A 116 -0.82 0.40 8.38
C ILE A 116 -1.44 -0.96 8.03
N SER A 117 -0.93 -1.61 6.99
CA SER A 117 -1.32 -2.99 6.66
C SER A 117 -0.15 -3.83 6.15
N TYR A 118 -0.34 -5.14 6.10
CA TYR A 118 0.61 -6.05 5.47
C TYR A 118 0.67 -5.82 3.96
N HIS A 119 1.83 -6.12 3.36
CA HIS A 119 1.94 -6.16 1.92
C HIS A 119 1.15 -7.36 1.36
N PRO A 120 0.33 -7.20 0.30
CA PRO A 120 -0.45 -8.30 -0.26
C PRO A 120 0.38 -9.52 -0.65
N ALA A 121 1.62 -9.31 -1.10
CA ALA A 121 2.55 -10.40 -1.44
C ALA A 121 2.80 -11.37 -0.27
N ALA A 122 2.81 -10.89 0.98
CA ALA A 122 3.01 -11.73 2.16
C ALA A 122 1.84 -12.72 2.37
N THR A 123 0.68 -12.45 1.78
CA THR A 123 -0.52 -13.27 1.93
C THR A 123 -0.60 -14.43 0.93
N ILE A 124 0.23 -14.41 -0.14
CA ILE A 124 0.12 -15.35 -1.27
C ILE A 124 0.23 -16.81 -0.79
N TYR A 125 1.19 -17.10 0.09
CA TYR A 125 1.44 -18.44 0.62
C TYR A 125 1.08 -18.56 2.11
N ASN A 126 0.40 -17.56 2.67
CA ASN A 126 0.02 -17.54 4.09
C ASN A 126 -1.48 -17.22 4.25
N PRO A 127 -2.33 -18.26 4.30
CA PRO A 127 -3.79 -18.08 4.41
C PRO A 127 -4.23 -17.32 5.67
N LYS A 128 -3.53 -17.53 6.80
CA LYS A 128 -3.80 -16.82 8.05
C LYS A 128 -3.57 -15.32 7.86
N LEU A 129 -2.45 -14.96 7.22
CA LEU A 129 -2.14 -13.56 6.93
C LEU A 129 -3.09 -12.96 5.89
N GLY A 130 -3.55 -13.76 4.92
CA GLY A 130 -4.59 -13.34 3.98
C GLY A 130 -5.90 -12.95 4.67
N LYS A 131 -6.35 -13.70 5.68
CA LYS A 131 -7.53 -13.34 6.49
C LYS A 131 -7.32 -12.03 7.25
N ILE A 132 -6.15 -11.87 7.86
CA ILE A 132 -5.78 -10.64 8.59
C ILE A 132 -5.80 -9.42 7.65
N PHE A 133 -5.14 -9.53 6.50
CA PHE A 133 -5.10 -8.47 5.49
C PHE A 133 -6.50 -8.08 5.02
N LYS A 134 -7.36 -9.05 4.68
CA LYS A 134 -8.76 -8.77 4.29
C LYS A 134 -9.53 -8.05 5.40
N ASN A 135 -9.33 -8.43 6.66
CA ASN A 135 -9.96 -7.77 7.80
C ASN A 135 -9.45 -6.33 8.01
N ASP A 136 -8.15 -6.09 7.80
CA ASP A 136 -7.58 -4.74 7.85
C ASP A 136 -8.18 -3.84 6.77
N ILE A 137 -8.31 -4.31 5.53
CA ILE A 137 -8.91 -3.53 4.44
C ILE A 137 -10.42 -3.28 4.70
N LYS A 138 -11.15 -4.26 5.25
CA LYS A 138 -12.52 -4.05 5.73
C LYS A 138 -12.62 -2.98 6.81
N LYS A 139 -11.67 -2.97 7.75
CA LYS A 139 -11.61 -1.96 8.82
C LYS A 139 -11.36 -0.58 8.24
N LEU A 140 -10.40 -0.45 7.32
CA LEU A 140 -10.10 0.80 6.61
C LEU A 140 -11.33 1.34 5.88
N ALA A 141 -12.02 0.51 5.09
CA ALA A 141 -13.25 0.90 4.39
C ALA A 141 -14.34 1.42 5.35
N LYS A 142 -14.51 0.80 6.52
CA LYS A 142 -15.45 1.26 7.55
C LYS A 142 -15.07 2.60 8.16
N ILE A 143 -13.78 2.89 8.32
CA ILE A 143 -13.33 4.18 8.86
C ILE A 143 -13.70 5.31 7.90
N ILE A 144 -13.48 5.10 6.60
CA ILE A 144 -13.76 6.11 5.57
C ILE A 144 -15.24 6.44 5.52
N ARG A 145 -16.11 5.43 5.46
CA ARG A 145 -17.57 5.61 5.46
C ARG A 145 -18.13 6.29 6.71
N LYS A 146 -17.36 6.37 7.82
CA LYS A 146 -17.77 7.05 9.06
C LYS A 146 -17.27 8.50 9.12
N GLY A 147 -16.31 8.87 8.28
CA GLY A 147 -15.75 10.22 8.19
C GLY A 147 -16.25 11.02 6.99
N ASP A 148 -17.18 10.44 6.22
CA ASP A 148 -18.05 11.12 5.26
C ASP A 148 -19.36 11.51 5.97
#